data_AF-A0A1Z1M7L7-F1
#
_entry.id   AF-A0A1Z1M7L7-F1
#
_cell.length_a   1.000
_cell.length_b   1.000
_cell.length_c   1.000
_cell.angle_alpha   90.00
_cell.angle_beta   90.00
_cell.angle_gamma   90.00
#
_symmetry.space_group_name_H-M   'P 1'
#
loop_
_entity.id
_entity.type
_entity.pdbx_description
1 polymer ?
#
loop_
_entity_poly.entity_id
_entity_poly.type
_entity_poly.pdbx_seq_one_letter_code
_entity_poly.pdbx_strand_id
1 'polypeptide(L)' 'MSNFWVNLYKFPRFLISVLIGFFLTTFQPIFKLLKNKKDKMLFIVIITTITVLCYRIIQIMTDNI' A
#
# COMPACT_ATOMS: atom_id res chain seq x y z
N MET A 1 28.14 -13.59 -24.76
CA MET A 1 26.71 -13.20 -24.67
C MET A 1 25.92 -13.88 -23.55
N SER A 2 26.32 -15.05 -23.05
CA SER A 2 25.65 -15.71 -21.90
C SER A 2 25.60 -14.85 -20.62
N ASN A 3 26.67 -14.10 -20.34
CA ASN A 3 26.76 -13.24 -19.14
C ASN A 3 25.74 -12.09 -19.11
N PHE A 4 25.34 -11.55 -20.26
CA PHE A 4 24.34 -10.49 -20.35
C PHE A 4 22.97 -11.01 -19.90
N TRP A 5 22.55 -12.15 -20.46
CA TRP A 5 21.29 -12.80 -20.11
C TRP A 5 21.26 -13.21 -18.64
N VAL A 6 22.36 -13.75 -18.10
CA VAL A 6 22.47 -14.10 -16.67
C VAL A 6 22.30 -12.88 -15.76
N ASN A 7 22.89 -11.73 -16.10
CA ASN A 7 22.69 -10.50 -15.33
C ASN A 7 21.27 -9.94 -15.47
N LEU A 8 20.68 -10.05 -16.66
CA LEU A 8 19.31 -9.60 -16.93
C LEU A 8 18.29 -10.36 -16.06
N TYR A 9 18.48 -11.66 -15.79
CA TYR A 9 17.62 -12.41 -14.88
C TYR A 9 17.88 -12.11 -13.39
N LYS A 10 19.10 -11.73 -13.02
CA LYS A 10 19.44 -11.35 -11.63
C LYS A 10 18.82 -10.00 -11.24
N PHE A 11 18.68 -9.08 -12.20
CA PHE A 11 18.17 -7.73 -11.94
C PHE A 11 16.70 -7.72 -11.42
N PRO A 12 15.72 -8.41 -12.04
CA PRO A 12 14.37 -8.53 -11.52
C PRO A 12 14.34 -9.11 -10.11
N ARG A 13 15.15 -10.13 -9.83
CA ARG A 13 15.24 -10.73 -8.49
C ARG A 13 15.72 -9.71 -7.45
N PHE A 14 16.75 -8.93 -7.79
CA PHE A 14 17.23 -7.85 -6.94
C PHE A 14 16.16 -6.79 -6.73
N LEU A 15 15.53 -6.32 -7.81
CA LEU A 15 14.51 -5.28 -7.77
C LEU A 15 13.31 -5.70 -6.91
N ILE A 16 12.82 -6.93 -7.06
CA ILE A 16 11.74 -7.48 -6.23
C ILE A 16 12.17 -7.56 -4.76
N SER A 17 13.39 -8.01 -4.49
CA SER A 17 13.90 -8.10 -3.12
C SER A 17 14.01 -6.73 -2.44
N VAL A 18 14.48 -5.72 -3.18
CA VAL A 18 14.57 -4.33 -2.70
C VAL A 18 13.19 -3.74 -2.49
N LEU A 19 12.25 -3.93 -3.43
CA LEU A 19 10.87 -3.45 -3.28
C LEU A 19 10.19 -4.09 -2.07
N ILE A 20 10.28 -5.41 -1.90
CA ILE A 20 9.72 -6.10 -0.74
C ILE A 20 10.33 -5.54 0.55
N GLY A 21 11.66 -5.44 0.63
CA GLY A 21 12.34 -4.90 1.79
C GLY A 21 11.90 -3.46 2.10
N PHE A 22 11.84 -2.61 1.08
CA PHE A 22 11.41 -1.22 1.18
C PHE A 22 9.97 -1.09 1.67
N PHE A 23 9.03 -1.88 1.14
CA PHE A 23 7.63 -1.83 1.59
C PHE A 23 7.48 -2.37 3.00
N LEU A 24 8.18 -3.44 3.37
CA LEU A 24 8.12 -3.99 4.73
C LEU A 24 8.66 -3.01 5.78
N THR A 25 9.76 -2.31 5.48
CA THR A 25 10.33 -1.30 6.40
C THR A 25 9.47 -0.04 6.44
N THR A 26 9.04 0.47 5.28
CA THR A 26 8.18 1.66 5.18
C THR A 26 6.84 1.46 5.87
N PHE A 27 6.24 0.27 5.77
CA PHE A 27 4.94 -0.02 6.39
C PHE A 27 5.03 -0.59 7.82
N GLN A 28 6.23 -0.81 8.37
CA GLN A 28 6.40 -1.25 9.76
C GLN A 28 5.61 -0.40 10.78
N PRO A 29 5.59 0.94 10.69
CA PRO A 29 4.80 1.78 11.61
C PRO A 29 3.30 1.52 11.49
N ILE A 30 2.80 1.25 10.29
CA ILE A 30 1.38 0.92 10.03
C ILE A 30 1.02 -0.39 10.75
N PHE A 31 1.86 -1.41 10.65
CA PHE A 31 1.65 -2.67 11.39
C PHE A 31 1.72 -2.48 12.90
N LYS A 32 2.54 -1.55 13.39
CA LYS A 32 2.60 -1.20 14.82
C LYS A 32 1.32 -0.52 15.31
N LEU A 33 0.77 0.42 14.53
CA LEU A 33 -0.51 1.08 14.80
C LEU A 33 -1.68 0.07 14.84
N LEU A 34 -1.63 -0.99 14.05
CA LEU A 34 -2.67 -2.03 14.04
C LEU A 34 -2.64 -2.99 15.24
N LYS A 35 -1.54 -3.00 16.02
CA LYS A 35 -1.36 -3.93 17.15
C LYS A 35 -2.09 -3.49 18.42
N ASN A 36 -2.21 -2.18 18.65
CA ASN A 36 -2.91 -1.65 19.81
C ASN A 36 -4.40 -1.51 19.52
N LYS A 37 -5.27 -1.94 20.46
CA LYS A 37 -6.72 -1.89 20.28
C LYS A 37 -7.25 -0.46 20.04
N LYS A 38 -6.69 0.54 20.72
CA LYS A 38 -7.06 1.96 20.57
C LYS A 38 -6.65 2.52 19.21
N ASP A 39 -5.40 2.29 18.82
CA ASP A 39 -4.85 2.76 17.54
C ASP A 39 -5.54 2.06 16.35
N LYS A 40 -5.87 0.77 16.48
CA LYS A 40 -6.68 0.03 15.51
C LYS A 40 -8.07 0.64 15.33
N MET A 41 -8.73 1.04 16.41
CA MET A 41 -10.04 1.69 16.34
C MET A 41 -9.94 3.04 15.62
N LEU A 42 -8.94 3.86 15.93
CA LEU A 42 -8.67 5.12 15.22
C LEU A 42 -8.43 4.88 13.73
N PHE A 43 -7.64 3.87 13.38
CA PHE A 43 -7.35 3.51 11.99
C PHE A 43 -8.61 3.12 11.21
N ILE A 44 -9.51 2.32 11.82
CA ILE A 44 -10.79 1.93 11.20
C ILE A 44 -11.69 3.16 10.98
N VAL A 45 -11.77 4.07 11.94
CA VAL A 45 -12.55 5.31 11.81
C VAL A 45 -12.03 6.18 10.66
N ILE A 46 -10.72 6.31 10.53
CA ILE A 46 -10.10 7.07 9.43
C ILE A 46 -10.42 6.43 8.08
N ILE A 47 -10.25 5.11 7.95
CA ILE A 47 -10.55 4.40 6.69
C ILE A 47 -12.02 4.54 6.32
N THR A 48 -12.93 4.29 7.25
CA THR A 48 -14.37 4.38 7.00
C THR A 48 -14.79 5.79 6.58
N THR A 49 -14.22 6.83 7.21
CA THR A 49 -14.46 8.23 6.84
C THR A 49 -14.00 8.50 5.40
N ILE A 50 -12.80 8.05 5.02
CA ILE A 50 -12.28 8.19 3.66
C ILE A 50 -13.18 7.47 2.65
N THR A 51 -13.60 6.24 2.95
CA THR A 51 -14.47 5.47 2.05
C THR A 51 -15.82 6.17 1.84
N VAL A 52 -16.42 6.71 2.90
CA VAL A 52 -17.68 7.47 2.82
C VAL A 52 -17.51 8.75 2.00
N LEU A 53 -16.41 9.47 2.19
CA LEU A 53 -16.10 10.67 1.40
C LEU A 53 -15.93 10.34 -0.08
N CYS A 54 -15.14 9.31 -0.40
CA CYS A 54 -14.97 8.84 -1.78
C CYS A 54 -16.32 8.44 -2.40
N TYR A 55 -17.15 7.69 -1.66
CA TYR A 55 -18.48 7.31 -2.12
C TYR A 55 -19.35 8.55 -2.43
N ARG A 56 -19.38 9.53 -1.52
CA ARG A 56 -20.12 10.78 -1.75
C ARG A 56 -19.62 11.56 -2.96
N ILE A 57 -18.31 11.64 -3.15
CA ILE A 57 -17.72 12.33 -4.32
C ILE A 57 -18.17 11.64 -5.60
N ILE A 58 -18.06 10.31 -5.67
CA ILE A 58 -18.50 9.53 -6.84
C ILE A 58 -20.00 9.69 -7.07
N GLN A 59 -20.79 9.66 -5.99
CA GLN A 59 -22.24 9.85 -6.07
C GLN A 59 -22.57 11.24 -6.64
N ILE A 60 -21.95 12.31 -6.13
CA ILE A 60 -22.15 13.67 -6.65
C ILE A 60 -21.77 13.76 -8.13
N MET A 61 -20.69 13.10 -8.55
CA MET A 61 -20.29 13.09 -9.97
C MET A 61 -21.24 12.28 -10.86
N THR A 62 -21.95 11.30 -10.30
CA THR A 62 -22.85 10.41 -11.05
C THR A 62 -24.28 10.93 -11.08
N ASP A 63 -24.77 11.49 -9.95
CA ASP A 63 -26.14 12.03 -9.80
C ASP A 63 -26.28 13.45 -10.40
N ASN A 64 -25.18 14.17 -10.68
CA ASN A 64 -25.19 15.47 -11.39
C ASN A 64 -25.12 15.34 -12.93
N ILE A 65 -25.46 14.17 -13.49
CA ILE A 65 -25.61 13.95 -14.94
C ILE A 65 -27.10 13.89 -15.29
#